data_AF-A0A7C4VTT7-F1
#
_entry.id   AF-A0A7C4VTT7-F1
#
_cell.length_a   1.000
_cell.length_b   1.000
_cell.length_c   1.000
_cell.angle_alpha   90.00
_cell.angle_beta   90.00
_cell.angle_gamma   90.00
#
_symmetry.space_group_name_H-M   'P 1'
#
loop_
_entity.id
_entity.type
_entity.pdbx_description
1 polymer ?
#
loop_
_entity_poly.entity_id
_entity_poly.type
_entity_poly.pdbx_seq_one_letter_code
_entity_poly.pdbx_strand_id
1 'polypeptide(L)'
;MMRCVACGRRIKKNESAYVGDDGTFYEGKTLCESCYLESEPCAIVFYSKDEHPYEISETRNETGGDFRLKWHSIDPWRGYYELESGKYVLINSAEILAYHESEKMLKQFDKRIREVFDEFGIKYARVFTRTSNVFCQNYDLYVKGEDAFLAAILIEKVKAEVDYNNPKWYRNIIFSEDILNLLTQLFPERRIETDYDAVKLIEELGDDVLNELKKRLNKEVENGRR
;
A
#
# COMPACT_ATOMS: atom_id res chain seq x y z
N MET A 1 35.04 -23.82 -9.64
CA MET A 1 34.29 -23.12 -10.70
C MET A 1 32.99 -22.65 -10.07
N MET A 2 32.75 -21.34 -9.99
CA MET A 2 31.58 -20.79 -9.30
C MET A 2 30.35 -20.82 -10.23
N ARG A 3 29.17 -21.00 -9.67
CA ARG A 3 27.89 -20.90 -10.38
C ARG A 3 27.03 -19.84 -9.71
N CYS A 4 26.35 -19.04 -10.51
CA CYS A 4 25.32 -18.15 -10.02
C CYS A 4 24.15 -18.99 -9.48
N VAL A 5 23.74 -18.75 -8.24
CA VAL A 5 22.63 -19.50 -7.63
C VAL A 5 21.29 -19.11 -8.25
N ALA A 6 21.11 -17.86 -8.68
CA ALA A 6 19.86 -17.38 -9.26
C ALA A 6 19.59 -17.95 -10.67
N CYS A 7 20.56 -17.86 -11.60
CA CYS A 7 20.36 -18.27 -13.00
C CYS A 7 21.10 -19.54 -13.41
N GLY A 8 21.85 -20.17 -12.51
CA GLY A 8 22.61 -21.40 -12.77
C GLY A 8 23.85 -21.23 -13.68
N ARG A 9 24.08 -20.04 -14.25
CA ARG A 9 25.19 -19.80 -15.17
C ARG A 9 26.55 -19.98 -14.49
N ARG A 10 27.52 -20.53 -15.21
CA ARG A 10 28.91 -20.62 -14.74
C ARG A 10 29.54 -19.23 -14.79
N ILE A 11 30.13 -18.80 -13.68
CA ILE A 11 30.88 -17.55 -13.60
C ILE A 11 32.32 -17.86 -13.99
N LYS A 12 32.83 -17.19 -15.04
CA LYS A 12 34.20 -17.41 -15.51
C LYS A 12 35.20 -16.83 -14.52
N LYS A 13 36.45 -17.32 -14.53
CA LYS A 13 37.51 -16.83 -13.64
C LYS A 13 37.83 -15.33 -13.81
N ASN A 14 37.51 -14.75 -14.96
CA ASN A 14 37.74 -13.35 -15.30
C ASN A 14 36.48 -12.47 -15.17
N GLU A 15 35.35 -13.04 -14.76
CA GLU A 15 34.11 -12.30 -14.49
C GLU A 15 33.98 -12.07 -12.99
N SER A 16 33.46 -10.90 -12.60
CA SER A 16 33.22 -10.58 -11.18
C SER A 16 32.11 -11.46 -10.62
N ALA A 17 32.41 -12.15 -9.52
CA ALA A 17 31.42 -12.83 -8.70
C ALA A 17 30.98 -11.88 -7.58
N TYR A 18 29.66 -11.77 -7.40
CA TYR A 18 29.06 -10.98 -6.33
C TYR A 18 28.51 -11.91 -5.26
N VAL A 19 28.29 -11.37 -4.06
CA VAL A 19 27.67 -12.08 -2.93
C VAL A 19 26.40 -11.31 -2.60
N GLY A 20 25.28 -12.01 -2.45
CA GLY A 20 24.03 -11.35 -2.07
C GLY A 20 24.14 -10.69 -0.70
N ASP A 21 23.60 -9.47 -0.59
CA ASP A 21 23.71 -8.63 0.60
C ASP A 21 22.95 -9.20 1.80
N ASP A 22 23.35 -8.77 2.99
CA ASP A 22 22.67 -9.13 4.24
C ASP A 22 21.21 -8.65 4.23
N GLY A 23 20.31 -9.53 4.69
CA GLY A 23 18.87 -9.26 4.71
C GLY A 23 18.18 -9.43 3.36
N THR A 24 18.80 -10.08 2.38
CA THR A 24 18.20 -10.39 1.07
C THR A 24 17.90 -11.88 0.90
N PHE A 25 17.10 -12.25 -0.10
CA PHE A 25 16.76 -13.66 -0.38
C PHE A 25 18.00 -14.51 -0.77
N TYR A 26 18.99 -13.86 -1.40
CA TYR A 26 20.26 -14.48 -1.76
C TYR A 26 21.41 -14.15 -0.80
N GLU A 27 21.15 -13.76 0.45
CA GLU A 27 22.16 -13.48 1.48
C GLU A 27 23.28 -14.53 1.49
N GLY A 28 24.52 -14.08 1.33
CA GLY A 28 25.73 -14.92 1.34
C GLY A 28 25.91 -15.85 0.13
N LYS A 29 24.96 -15.87 -0.83
CA LYS A 29 25.02 -16.74 -2.01
C LYS A 29 25.77 -16.07 -3.15
N THR A 30 26.50 -16.88 -3.92
CA THR A 30 27.25 -16.39 -5.08
C THR A 30 26.33 -16.07 -6.26
N LEU A 31 26.48 -14.87 -6.80
CA LEU A 31 25.71 -14.33 -7.91
C LEU A 31 26.64 -13.85 -9.01
N CYS A 32 26.13 -13.86 -10.23
CA CYS A 32 26.79 -13.18 -11.34
C CYS A 32 26.39 -11.70 -11.38
N GLU A 33 27.20 -10.89 -12.06
CA GLU A 33 26.97 -9.44 -12.19
C GLU A 33 25.55 -9.04 -12.58
N SER A 34 24.99 -9.65 -13.63
CA SER A 34 23.64 -9.33 -14.10
C SER A 34 22.57 -9.68 -13.06
N CYS A 35 22.62 -10.87 -12.45
CA CYS A 35 21.66 -11.21 -11.39
C CYS A 35 21.80 -10.35 -10.13
N TYR A 36 22.98 -9.80 -9.87
CA TYR A 36 23.21 -8.92 -8.73
C TYR A 36 22.77 -7.47 -9.01
N LEU A 37 23.21 -6.89 -10.13
CA LEU A 37 22.99 -5.47 -10.44
C LEU A 37 21.65 -5.18 -11.11
N GLU A 38 21.09 -6.13 -11.86
CA GLU A 38 19.86 -5.95 -12.65
C GLU A 38 18.63 -6.60 -11.99
N SER A 39 18.74 -7.03 -10.73
CA SER A 39 17.60 -7.55 -9.98
C SER A 39 16.59 -6.44 -9.71
N GLU A 40 15.33 -6.67 -10.06
CA GLU A 40 14.28 -5.68 -9.82
C GLU A 40 14.12 -5.39 -8.32
N PRO A 41 13.83 -4.13 -7.93
CA PRO A 41 13.52 -3.80 -6.55
C PRO A 41 12.30 -4.58 -6.06
N CYS A 42 12.41 -5.15 -4.86
CA CYS A 42 11.33 -5.77 -4.11
C CYS A 42 10.70 -4.78 -3.13
N ALA A 43 11.51 -3.86 -2.60
CA ALA A 43 11.08 -2.77 -1.74
C ALA A 43 11.88 -1.50 -2.00
N ILE A 44 11.27 -0.35 -1.70
CA ILE A 44 11.91 0.98 -1.72
C ILE A 44 11.72 1.63 -0.36
N VAL A 45 12.77 2.22 0.18
CA VAL A 45 12.77 2.89 1.48
C VAL A 45 13.16 4.35 1.31
N PHE A 46 12.39 5.26 1.92
CA PHE A 46 12.71 6.68 2.03
C PHE A 46 12.88 7.07 3.49
N TYR A 47 14.02 7.67 3.83
CA TYR A 47 14.32 8.07 5.21
C TYR A 47 13.98 9.52 5.48
N SER A 48 12.97 9.78 6.31
CA SER A 48 12.62 11.12 6.76
C SER A 48 12.47 12.12 5.59
N LYS A 49 13.28 13.18 5.55
CA LYS A 49 13.33 14.19 4.47
C LYS A 49 14.23 13.80 3.30
N ASP A 50 14.92 12.68 3.38
CA ASP A 50 15.70 12.15 2.28
C ASP A 50 14.77 11.58 1.21
N GLU A 51 14.83 12.20 0.03
CA GLU A 51 14.06 11.77 -1.15
C GLU A 51 14.85 10.79 -2.01
N HIS A 52 16.06 10.38 -1.60
CA HIS A 52 16.79 9.30 -2.24
C HIS A 52 16.06 7.96 -1.98
N PRO A 53 15.66 7.22 -3.03
CA PRO A 53 15.06 5.91 -2.89
C PRO A 53 16.16 4.89 -2.60
N TYR A 54 16.14 4.28 -1.41
CA TYR A 54 17.02 3.15 -1.09
C TYR A 54 16.34 1.85 -1.50
N GLU A 55 16.94 1.14 -2.46
CA GLU A 55 16.34 -0.06 -3.02
C GLU A 55 16.77 -1.33 -2.27
N ILE A 56 15.82 -2.26 -2.10
CA ILE A 56 16.10 -3.62 -1.68
C ILE A 56 15.55 -4.56 -2.74
N SER A 57 16.41 -5.35 -3.35
CA SER A 57 16.06 -6.42 -4.29
C SER A 57 16.25 -7.79 -3.63
N GLU A 58 16.09 -8.88 -4.39
CA GLU A 58 16.40 -10.22 -3.88
C GLU A 58 17.90 -10.42 -3.58
N THR A 59 18.76 -9.52 -4.08
CA THR A 59 20.22 -9.67 -4.07
C THR A 59 20.98 -8.48 -3.47
N ARG A 60 20.40 -7.27 -3.51
CA ARG A 60 21.02 -6.02 -3.04
C ARG A 60 20.18 -5.38 -1.95
N ASN A 61 20.84 -4.74 -0.97
CA ASN A 61 20.17 -4.02 0.11
C ASN A 61 20.88 -2.69 0.40
N GLU A 62 20.36 -1.60 -0.16
CA GLU A 62 20.95 -0.27 -0.01
C GLU A 62 20.71 0.36 1.36
N THR A 63 19.92 -0.27 2.23
CA THR A 63 19.59 0.26 3.56
C THR A 63 20.68 0.03 4.61
N GLY A 64 21.80 -0.61 4.25
CA GLY A 64 22.87 -0.93 5.21
C GLY A 64 22.43 -1.92 6.30
N GLY A 65 21.46 -2.78 5.98
CA GLY A 65 20.92 -3.80 6.90
C GLY A 65 19.92 -3.26 7.92
N ASP A 66 19.39 -2.04 7.74
CA ASP A 66 18.31 -1.50 8.58
C ASP A 66 17.01 -2.30 8.41
N PHE A 67 16.80 -2.87 7.22
CA PHE A 67 15.65 -3.72 6.91
C PHE A 67 16.11 -5.05 6.30
N ARG A 68 15.31 -6.10 6.52
CA ARG A 68 15.47 -7.42 5.91
C ARG A 68 14.21 -7.79 5.13
N LEU A 69 14.41 -8.32 3.93
CA LEU A 69 13.36 -8.69 3.00
C LEU A 69 12.86 -10.10 3.27
N LYS A 70 11.54 -10.27 3.18
CA LYS A 70 10.88 -11.57 3.27
C LYS A 70 9.76 -11.70 2.25
N TRP A 71 9.71 -12.84 1.56
CA TRP A 71 8.62 -13.16 0.64
C TRP A 71 7.58 -14.04 1.34
N HIS A 72 6.32 -13.64 1.23
CA HIS A 72 5.16 -14.37 1.74
C HIS A 72 4.37 -14.93 0.57
N SER A 73 4.46 -16.24 0.34
CA SER A 73 3.64 -16.95 -0.64
C SER A 73 2.24 -17.19 -0.04
N ILE A 74 1.21 -16.72 -0.76
CA ILE A 74 -0.21 -17.00 -0.47
C ILE A 74 -0.63 -18.27 -1.23
N ASP A 75 -0.13 -18.44 -2.45
CA ASP A 75 -0.28 -19.64 -3.27
C ASP A 75 0.93 -19.81 -4.22
N PRO A 76 0.97 -20.84 -5.10
CA PRO A 76 2.12 -21.09 -5.96
C PRO A 76 2.54 -19.93 -6.89
N TRP A 77 1.66 -18.96 -7.15
CA TRP A 77 1.89 -17.84 -8.07
C TRP A 77 1.74 -16.48 -7.41
N ARG A 78 1.09 -16.39 -6.25
CA ARG A 78 0.75 -15.14 -5.56
C ARG A 78 1.47 -15.01 -4.22
N GLY A 79 1.82 -13.77 -3.90
CA GLY A 79 2.44 -13.41 -2.64
C GLY A 79 2.79 -11.93 -2.56
N TYR A 80 3.48 -11.56 -1.50
CA TYR A 80 3.93 -10.19 -1.28
C TYR A 80 5.24 -10.14 -0.51
N TYR A 81 5.97 -9.05 -0.67
CA TYR A 81 7.14 -8.77 0.13
C TYR A 81 6.76 -8.03 1.42
N GLU A 82 7.43 -8.40 2.50
CA GLU A 82 7.38 -7.72 3.79
C GLU A 82 8.82 -7.36 4.19
N LEU A 83 8.99 -6.21 4.87
CA LEU A 83 10.25 -5.86 5.49
C LEU A 83 10.15 -6.03 7.00
N GLU A 84 11.20 -6.59 7.59
CA GLU A 84 11.39 -6.66 9.03
C GLU A 84 12.58 -5.76 9.43
N SER A 85 12.49 -5.08 10.56
CA SER A 85 13.59 -4.27 11.10
C SER A 85 13.82 -4.57 12.58
N GLY A 86 15.09 -4.67 12.98
CA GLY A 86 15.50 -4.66 14.39
C GLY A 86 15.75 -3.26 14.95
N LYS A 87 15.81 -2.23 14.09
CA LYS A 87 16.14 -0.84 14.46
C LYS A 87 14.94 0.09 14.38
N TYR A 88 13.95 -0.26 13.57
CA TYR A 88 12.74 0.49 13.37
C TYR A 88 11.52 -0.32 13.80
N VAL A 89 10.49 0.37 14.26
CA VAL A 89 9.20 -0.18 14.69
C VAL A 89 8.14 0.25 13.69
N LEU A 90 7.37 -0.72 13.19
CA LEU A 90 6.20 -0.47 12.34
C LEU A 90 5.12 0.22 13.17
N ILE A 91 4.64 1.37 12.71
CA ILE A 91 3.62 2.15 13.42
C ILE A 91 2.34 2.38 12.61
N ASN A 92 2.40 2.25 11.30
CA ASN A 92 1.23 2.24 10.44
C ASN A 92 1.50 1.42 9.18
N SER A 93 0.48 0.72 8.68
CA SER A 93 0.51 -0.01 7.43
C SER A 93 -0.75 0.30 6.63
N ALA A 94 -0.64 0.34 5.32
CA ALA A 94 -1.72 0.53 4.37
C ALA A 94 -1.36 -0.05 3.00
N GLU A 95 -2.36 -0.27 2.16
CA GLU A 95 -2.17 -0.68 0.77
C GLU A 95 -2.49 0.48 -0.18
N ILE A 96 -1.56 0.75 -1.09
CA ILE A 96 -1.77 1.63 -2.24
C ILE A 96 -2.40 0.79 -3.34
N LEU A 97 -3.66 1.11 -3.65
CA LEU A 97 -4.41 0.49 -4.73
C LEU A 97 -4.45 1.44 -5.92
N ALA A 98 -3.89 1.02 -7.04
CA ALA A 98 -3.85 1.83 -8.24
C ALA A 98 -5.27 2.16 -8.72
N TYR A 99 -5.53 3.44 -9.00
CA TYR A 99 -6.83 3.97 -9.44
C TYR A 99 -7.96 3.89 -8.40
N HIS A 100 -7.67 3.60 -7.14
CA HIS A 100 -8.68 3.61 -6.07
C HIS A 100 -8.78 4.98 -5.41
N GLU A 101 -9.98 5.39 -5.02
CA GLU A 101 -10.28 6.70 -4.44
C GLU A 101 -9.54 6.95 -3.12
N SER A 102 -9.21 5.88 -2.38
CA SER A 102 -8.41 5.96 -1.15
C SER A 102 -6.97 6.43 -1.36
N GLU A 103 -6.44 6.40 -2.59
CA GLU A 103 -5.09 6.88 -2.92
C GLU A 103 -4.92 8.35 -2.51
N LYS A 104 -5.95 9.17 -2.74
CA LYS A 104 -5.94 10.60 -2.38
C LYS A 104 -5.86 10.79 -0.86
N MET A 105 -6.61 9.98 -0.11
CA MET A 105 -6.63 10.01 1.35
C MET A 105 -5.27 9.57 1.90
N LEU A 106 -4.70 8.47 1.41
CA LEU A 106 -3.40 7.97 1.85
C LEU A 106 -2.28 8.97 1.54
N LYS A 107 -2.33 9.64 0.39
CA LYS A 107 -1.40 10.72 0.03
C LYS A 107 -1.50 11.93 0.96
N GLN A 108 -2.72 12.31 1.38
CA GLN A 108 -2.92 13.39 2.36
C GLN A 108 -2.37 12.99 3.73
N PHE A 109 -2.60 11.75 4.15
CA PHE A 109 -2.03 11.19 5.36
C PHE A 109 -0.49 11.18 5.34
N ASP A 110 0.13 10.61 4.30
CA ASP A 110 1.60 10.56 4.14
C ASP A 110 2.20 11.97 4.23
N LYS A 111 1.63 12.92 3.48
CA LYS A 111 2.11 14.30 3.52
C LYS A 111 2.01 14.89 4.94
N ARG A 112 0.86 14.75 5.59
CA ARG A 112 0.61 15.39 6.89
C ARG A 112 1.44 14.75 8.01
N ILE A 113 1.56 13.42 8.02
CA ILE A 113 2.32 12.72 9.07
C ILE A 113 3.81 13.03 8.97
N ARG A 114 4.35 13.18 7.76
CA ARG A 114 5.74 13.63 7.54
C ARG A 114 5.99 15.01 8.14
N GLU A 115 5.12 15.98 7.86
CA GLU A 115 5.20 17.33 8.43
C GLU A 115 5.22 17.30 9.96
N VAL A 116 4.31 16.53 10.56
CA VAL A 116 4.21 16.38 12.02
C VAL A 116 5.45 15.68 12.59
N PHE A 117 5.95 14.61 11.98
CA PHE A 117 7.17 13.96 12.45
C PHE A 117 8.39 14.89 12.35
N ASP A 118 8.49 15.67 11.26
CA ASP A 118 9.54 16.65 11.09
C ASP A 118 9.49 17.79 12.12
N GLU A 119 8.29 18.26 12.48
CA GLU A 119 8.07 19.27 13.53
C GLU A 119 8.54 18.77 14.91
N PHE A 120 8.31 17.50 15.21
CA PHE A 120 8.66 16.86 16.49
C PHE A 120 10.04 16.20 16.48
N GLY A 121 10.78 16.25 15.36
CA GLY A 121 12.11 15.68 15.23
C GLY A 121 12.16 14.15 15.16
N ILE A 122 11.02 13.49 14.91
CA ILE A 122 10.89 12.02 14.85
C ILE A 122 11.53 11.50 13.58
N LYS A 123 12.42 10.51 13.72
CA LYS A 123 13.05 9.85 12.57
C LYS A 123 12.19 8.70 12.09
N TYR A 124 11.77 8.78 10.84
CA TYR A 124 10.90 7.80 10.21
C TYR A 124 11.49 7.23 8.92
N ALA A 125 10.99 6.07 8.51
CA ALA A 125 11.22 5.44 7.23
C ALA A 125 9.87 5.10 6.59
N ARG A 126 9.68 5.53 5.35
CA ARG A 126 8.53 5.13 4.52
C ARG A 126 8.98 3.98 3.65
N VAL A 127 8.29 2.86 3.74
CA VAL A 127 8.65 1.61 3.09
C VAL A 127 7.54 1.24 2.11
N PHE A 128 7.92 0.96 0.87
CA PHE A 128 7.00 0.53 -0.17
C PHE A 128 7.42 -0.86 -0.66
N THR A 129 6.61 -1.89 -0.41
CA THR A 129 6.92 -3.27 -0.83
C THR A 129 6.04 -3.73 -1.98
N ARG A 130 6.63 -4.47 -2.91
CA ARG A 130 5.89 -5.03 -4.04
C ARG A 130 5.05 -6.23 -3.61
N THR A 131 3.92 -6.38 -4.29
CA THR A 131 3.13 -7.60 -4.26
C THR A 131 3.12 -8.26 -5.64
N SER A 132 2.66 -9.51 -5.73
CA SER A 132 2.41 -10.14 -7.03
C SER A 132 1.29 -9.46 -7.81
N ASN A 133 0.44 -8.65 -7.16
CA ASN A 133 -0.59 -7.86 -7.82
C ASN A 133 0.01 -6.50 -8.24
N VAL A 134 0.11 -6.28 -9.55
CA VAL A 134 0.66 -5.03 -10.12
C VAL A 134 -0.15 -3.78 -9.77
N PHE A 135 -1.38 -3.93 -9.31
CA PHE A 135 -2.25 -2.83 -8.88
C PHE A 135 -2.20 -2.58 -7.37
N CYS A 136 -1.39 -3.33 -6.62
CA CYS A 136 -1.29 -3.22 -5.16
C CYS A 136 0.17 -3.14 -4.71
N GLN A 137 0.48 -2.12 -3.92
CA GLN A 137 1.76 -1.95 -3.26
C GLN A 137 1.51 -1.67 -1.78
N ASN A 138 2.29 -2.27 -0.88
CA ASN A 138 2.17 -1.90 0.54
C ASN A 138 2.86 -0.56 0.77
N TYR A 139 2.34 0.18 1.73
CA TYR A 139 2.91 1.37 2.33
C TYR A 139 3.02 1.13 3.83
N ASP A 140 4.25 1.03 4.32
CA ASP A 140 4.54 0.87 5.73
C ASP A 140 5.30 2.09 6.24
N LEU A 141 4.89 2.57 7.40
CA LEU A 141 5.52 3.69 8.10
C LEU A 141 6.20 3.15 9.36
N TYR A 142 7.50 3.39 9.41
CA TYR A 142 8.40 2.94 10.45
C TYR A 142 9.02 4.13 11.19
N VAL A 143 9.29 3.99 12.49
CA VAL A 143 10.05 4.97 13.29
C VAL A 143 11.10 4.28 14.15
N LYS A 144 12.05 5.04 14.72
CA LYS A 144 12.96 4.49 15.74
C LYS A 144 12.18 4.08 16.97
N GLY A 145 12.65 3.02 17.65
CA GLY A 145 11.94 2.44 18.79
C GLY A 145 11.70 3.40 19.95
N GLU A 146 12.60 4.37 20.16
CA GLU A 146 12.46 5.43 21.17
C GLU A 146 11.31 6.40 20.89
N ASP A 147 10.94 6.60 19.62
CA ASP A 147 9.87 7.49 19.20
C ASP A 147 8.50 6.78 19.07
N ALA A 148 8.47 5.45 19.14
CA ALA A 148 7.30 4.64 18.76
C ALA A 148 6.01 5.04 19.49
N PHE A 149 6.10 5.30 20.79
CA PHE A 149 4.94 5.72 21.59
C PHE A 149 4.36 7.06 21.14
N LEU A 150 5.23 8.07 20.99
CA LEU A 150 4.80 9.41 20.56
C LEU A 150 4.28 9.37 19.13
N ALA A 151 4.97 8.65 18.24
CA ALA A 151 4.60 8.50 16.85
C ALA A 151 3.21 7.84 16.69
N ALA A 152 2.90 6.83 17.49
CA ALA A 152 1.58 6.18 17.47
C ALA A 152 0.45 7.16 17.83
N ILE A 153 0.65 8.03 18.83
CA ILE A 153 -0.34 9.05 19.19
C ILE A 153 -0.52 10.08 18.08
N LEU A 154 0.58 10.53 17.47
CA LEU A 154 0.56 11.50 16.38
C LEU A 154 -0.11 10.94 15.12
N ILE A 155 0.08 9.66 14.83
CA ILE A 155 -0.65 8.98 13.74
C ILE A 155 -2.14 9.08 13.95
N GLU A 156 -2.65 8.73 15.12
CA GLU A 156 -4.09 8.74 15.37
C GLU A 156 -4.67 10.16 15.31
N LYS A 157 -3.90 11.15 15.78
CA LYS A 157 -4.24 12.56 15.61
C LYS A 157 -4.34 12.93 14.12
N VAL A 158 -3.33 12.58 13.32
CA VAL A 158 -3.31 12.92 11.88
C VAL A 158 -4.40 12.18 11.12
N LYS A 159 -4.66 10.90 11.44
CA LYS A 159 -5.76 10.13 10.85
C LYS A 159 -7.11 10.83 11.07
N ALA A 160 -7.33 11.40 12.26
CA ALA A 160 -8.52 12.18 12.54
C ALA A 160 -8.54 13.52 11.76
N GLU A 161 -7.40 14.21 11.62
CA GLU A 161 -7.29 15.46 10.84
C GLU A 161 -7.63 15.26 9.36
N VAL A 162 -7.24 14.13 8.76
CA VAL A 162 -7.40 13.86 7.32
C VAL A 162 -8.57 12.93 6.97
N ASP A 163 -9.41 12.59 7.96
CA ASP A 163 -10.56 11.70 7.77
C ASP A 163 -10.16 10.32 7.18
N TYR A 164 -9.03 9.79 7.67
CA TYR A 164 -8.39 8.56 7.17
C TYR A 164 -9.31 7.33 7.32
N ASN A 165 -9.92 7.18 8.49
CA ASN A 165 -10.76 6.03 8.84
C ASN A 165 -12.21 6.21 8.37
N ASN A 166 -12.50 7.08 7.39
CA ASN A 166 -13.86 7.26 6.93
C ASN A 166 -14.37 5.97 6.26
N PRO A 167 -15.47 5.37 6.74
CA PRO A 167 -16.01 4.14 6.18
C PRO A 167 -16.37 4.25 4.69
N LYS A 168 -16.60 5.48 4.17
CA LYS A 168 -16.92 5.70 2.74
C LYS A 168 -15.82 5.25 1.79
N TRP A 169 -14.57 5.18 2.27
CA TRP A 169 -13.44 4.72 1.46
C TRP A 169 -13.40 3.20 1.29
N TYR A 170 -14.30 2.48 1.97
CA TYR A 170 -14.34 1.03 1.99
C TYR A 170 -15.69 0.55 1.47
N ARG A 171 -15.68 -0.49 0.63
CA ARG A 171 -16.91 -1.08 0.11
C ARG A 171 -17.60 -1.90 1.20
N ASN A 172 -18.93 -1.82 1.23
CA ASN A 172 -19.81 -2.61 2.09
C ASN A 172 -19.69 -2.31 3.60
N ILE A 173 -19.30 -1.09 3.98
CA ILE A 173 -19.23 -0.67 5.38
C ILE A 173 -20.43 0.21 5.76
N ILE A 174 -20.78 1.18 4.92
CA ILE A 174 -21.93 2.08 5.06
C ILE A 174 -23.19 1.41 4.49
N PHE A 175 -23.09 0.84 3.30
CA PHE A 175 -24.24 0.24 2.60
C PHE A 175 -24.04 -1.26 2.41
N SER A 176 -25.07 -2.07 2.64
CA SER A 176 -25.01 -3.48 2.28
C SER A 176 -25.01 -3.65 0.76
N GLU A 177 -24.50 -4.79 0.28
CA GLU A 177 -24.50 -5.14 -1.14
C GLU A 177 -25.90 -5.02 -1.77
N ASP A 178 -26.96 -5.44 -1.05
CA ASP A 178 -28.36 -5.30 -1.50
C ASP A 178 -28.78 -3.84 -1.71
N ILE A 179 -28.31 -2.92 -0.86
CA ILE A 179 -28.62 -1.50 -0.97
C ILE A 179 -27.86 -0.89 -2.14
N LEU A 180 -26.57 -1.24 -2.31
CA LEU A 180 -25.78 -0.80 -3.46
C LEU A 180 -26.44 -1.25 -4.77
N ASN A 181 -26.83 -2.53 -4.87
CA ASN A 181 -27.53 -3.05 -6.03
C ASN A 181 -28.84 -2.30 -6.33
N LEU A 182 -29.64 -1.99 -5.29
CA LEU A 182 -30.86 -1.21 -5.44
C LEU A 182 -30.56 0.22 -5.91
N LEU A 183 -29.54 0.87 -5.36
CA LEU A 183 -29.12 2.21 -5.80
C LEU A 183 -28.65 2.20 -7.25
N THR A 184 -27.91 1.18 -7.68
CA THR A 184 -27.46 1.01 -9.07
C THR A 184 -28.64 0.83 -10.02
N GLN A 185 -29.70 0.12 -9.61
CA GLN A 185 -30.94 -0.01 -10.38
C GLN A 185 -31.72 1.31 -10.47
N LEU A 186 -31.79 2.05 -9.36
CA LEU A 186 -32.51 3.32 -9.31
C LEU A 186 -31.75 4.43 -10.06
N PHE A 187 -30.42 4.39 -10.09
CA PHE A 187 -29.55 5.40 -10.71
C PHE A 187 -28.55 4.76 -11.68
N PRO A 188 -29.01 4.12 -12.77
CA PRO A 188 -28.13 3.43 -13.73
C PRO A 188 -27.15 4.40 -14.42
N GLU A 189 -27.51 5.67 -14.52
CA GLU A 189 -26.65 6.74 -15.07
C GLU A 189 -25.42 7.03 -14.19
N ARG A 190 -25.44 6.64 -12.91
CA ARG A 190 -24.40 6.97 -11.93
C ARG A 190 -23.34 5.89 -11.75
N ARG A 191 -23.56 4.66 -12.26
CA ARG A 191 -22.62 3.53 -12.17
C ARG A 191 -22.06 3.33 -10.75
N ILE A 192 -22.96 3.15 -9.79
CA ILE A 192 -22.61 2.98 -8.38
C ILE A 192 -21.99 1.58 -8.21
N GLU A 193 -20.74 1.53 -7.77
CA GLU A 193 -20.02 0.27 -7.50
C GLU A 193 -19.52 0.19 -6.05
N THR A 194 -19.37 1.33 -5.39
CA THR A 194 -18.79 1.45 -4.05
C THR A 194 -19.62 2.31 -3.10
N ASP A 195 -19.33 2.22 -1.80
CA ASP A 195 -19.92 3.09 -0.78
C ASP A 195 -19.60 4.56 -1.04
N TYR A 196 -18.42 4.85 -1.58
CA TYR A 196 -18.03 6.20 -1.97
C TYR A 196 -18.99 6.77 -3.03
N ASP A 197 -19.31 6.00 -4.07
CA ASP A 197 -20.24 6.42 -5.13
C ASP A 197 -21.65 6.69 -4.57
N ALA A 198 -22.11 5.80 -3.68
CA ALA A 198 -23.41 5.93 -3.02
C ALA A 198 -23.47 7.16 -2.09
N VAL A 199 -22.42 7.39 -1.28
CA VAL A 199 -22.32 8.58 -0.42
C VAL A 199 -22.29 9.84 -1.29
N LYS A 200 -21.50 9.85 -2.37
CA LYS A 200 -21.42 10.98 -3.30
C LYS A 200 -22.78 11.27 -3.96
N LEU A 201 -23.54 10.24 -4.35
CA LEU A 201 -24.90 10.43 -4.85
C LEU A 201 -25.79 11.13 -3.82
N ILE A 202 -25.74 10.69 -2.56
CA ILE A 202 -26.52 11.29 -1.47
C ILE A 202 -26.11 12.75 -1.24
N GLU A 203 -24.80 13.03 -1.20
CA GLU A 203 -24.26 14.40 -1.07
C GLU A 203 -24.69 15.30 -2.24
N GLU A 204 -24.69 14.81 -3.47
CA GLU A 204 -25.12 15.56 -4.65
C GLU A 204 -26.64 15.83 -4.67
N LEU A 205 -27.44 14.89 -4.18
CA LEU A 205 -28.90 15.06 -4.07
C LEU A 205 -29.30 15.96 -2.89
N GLY A 206 -28.46 16.06 -1.87
CA GLY A 206 -28.69 16.90 -0.69
C GLY A 206 -30.02 16.59 0.00
N ASP A 207 -30.77 17.63 0.35
CA ASP A 207 -32.05 17.51 1.08
C ASP A 207 -33.15 16.78 0.28
N ASP A 208 -33.04 16.73 -1.06
CA ASP A 208 -34.02 16.11 -1.93
C ASP A 208 -33.81 14.59 -2.10
N VAL A 209 -32.77 14.02 -1.51
CA VAL A 209 -32.41 12.60 -1.66
C VAL A 209 -33.58 11.65 -1.39
N LEU A 210 -34.34 11.89 -0.31
CA LEU A 210 -35.48 11.04 0.05
C LEU A 210 -36.65 11.18 -0.94
N ASN A 211 -36.87 12.38 -1.47
CA ASN A 211 -37.94 12.63 -2.43
C ASN A 211 -37.63 11.95 -3.77
N GLU A 212 -36.39 12.07 -4.25
CA GLU A 212 -35.98 11.46 -5.50
C GLU A 212 -35.92 9.92 -5.39
N LEU A 213 -35.41 9.37 -4.28
CA LEU A 213 -35.44 7.93 -4.02
C LEU A 213 -36.87 7.38 -4.03
N LYS A 214 -37.81 8.00 -3.30
CA LYS A 214 -39.22 7.59 -3.28
C LYS A 214 -39.85 7.63 -4.67
N LYS A 215 -39.58 8.70 -5.42
CA LYS A 215 -40.10 8.88 -6.78
C LYS A 215 -39.61 7.79 -7.73
N ARG A 216 -38.33 7.40 -7.66
CA ARG A 216 -37.78 6.33 -8.50
C ARG A 216 -38.23 4.94 -8.04
N LEU A 217 -38.27 4.68 -6.74
CA LEU A 217 -38.79 3.43 -6.18
C LEU A 217 -40.24 3.16 -6.62
N ASN A 218 -41.11 4.18 -6.55
CA ASN A 218 -42.50 4.04 -6.97
C ASN A 218 -42.62 3.69 -8.46
N LYS A 219 -41.78 4.28 -9.33
CA LYS A 219 -41.75 3.96 -10.76
C LYS A 219 -41.28 2.53 -11.02
N GLU A 220 -40.27 2.05 -10.30
CA GLU A 220 -39.81 0.65 -10.43
C GLU A 220 -40.88 -0.35 -9.99
N VAL A 221 -41.58 -0.08 -8.88
CA VAL A 221 -42.70 -0.93 -8.41
C VAL A 221 -43.86 -0.95 -9.41
N GLU A 222 -44.14 0.16 -10.09
CA GLU A 222 -45.15 0.22 -11.15
C GLU A 222 -44.73 -0.56 -12.40
N ASN A 223 -43.45 -0.53 -12.77
CA ASN A 223 -42.90 -1.24 -13.91
C ASN A 223 -42.82 -2.77 -13.68
N GLY A 224 -42.50 -3.22 -12.47
CA GLY A 224 -42.42 -4.66 -12.12
C GLY A 224 -43.78 -5.35 -11.88
N ARG A 225 -44.89 -4.60 -11.91
CA ARG A 225 -46.28 -5.12 -11.80
C ARG A 225 -46.98 -5.30 -13.14
N ARG A 226 -46.32 -5.00 -14.27
CA ARG A 226 -46.77 -5.31 -15.63
C ARG A 226 -46.09 -6.56 -16.16
#